data_AF-A0AAE4HV22-F1
#
_entry.id   AF-A0AAE4HV22-F1
#
_cell.length_a   1.000
_cell.length_b   1.000
_cell.length_c   1.000
_cell.angle_alpha   90.00
_cell.angle_beta   90.00
_cell.angle_gamma   90.00
#
_symmetry.space_group_name_H-M   'P 1'
#
loop_
_entity.id
_entity.type
_entity.pdbx_description
1 polymer ?
#
loop_
_entity_poly.entity_id
_entity_poly.type
_entity_poly.pdbx_seq_one_letter_code
_entity_poly.pdbx_strand_id
1 'polypeptide(L)' 'MKAVKTRIIGNSLVISLPKELQIKENQYFYCHQKENGIIELVPKIDNPLKQTSDEK' A
#
# COMPACT_ATOMS: atom_id res chain seq x y z
N MET A 1 15.72 -8.13 2.08
CA MET A 1 15.14 -7.09 1.20
C MET A 1 15.09 -7.64 -0.23
N LYS A 2 13.91 -7.64 -0.86
CA LYS A 2 13.78 -7.99 -2.28
C LYS A 2 13.83 -6.70 -3.08
N ALA A 3 14.83 -6.55 -3.95
CA ALA A 3 14.86 -5.42 -4.87
C ALA A 3 13.69 -5.56 -5.85
N VAL A 4 12.94 -4.47 -6.03
CA VAL A 4 11.85 -4.39 -7.00
C VAL A 4 12.20 -3.37 -8.07
N LYS A 5 11.69 -3.59 -9.28
CA LYS A 5 11.94 -2.69 -10.40
C LYS A 5 11.06 -1.45 -10.29
N THR A 6 11.64 -0.30 -10.57
CA THR A 6 10.92 0.95 -10.83
C THR A 6 10.79 1.14 -12.35
N ARG A 7 9.72 1.78 -12.79
CA ARG A 7 9.47 2.10 -14.22
C ARG A 7 8.74 3.43 -14.33
N ILE A 8 8.93 4.12 -15.44
CA ILE A 8 8.14 5.30 -15.80
C ILE A 8 6.96 4.85 -16.65
N ILE A 9 5.75 5.26 -16.26
CA ILE A 9 4.51 5.03 -17.04
C ILE A 9 3.85 6.40 -17.21
N GLY A 10 3.81 6.89 -18.45
CA GLY A 10 3.39 8.26 -18.74
C GLY A 10 4.29 9.27 -18.03
N ASN A 11 3.70 10.16 -17.23
CA ASN A 11 4.40 11.15 -16.40
C ASN A 11 4.49 10.73 -14.92
N SER A 12 4.58 9.43 -14.64
CA SER A 12 4.59 8.91 -13.28
C SER A 12 5.67 7.84 -13.09
N LEU A 13 6.32 7.88 -11.92
CA LEU A 13 7.23 6.83 -11.47
C LEU A 13 6.42 5.77 -10.72
N VAL A 14 6.57 4.51 -11.14
CA VAL A 14 5.81 3.37 -10.63
C VAL A 14 6.76 2.32 -10.10
N ILE A 15 6.40 1.68 -8.99
CA ILE A 15 7.13 0.55 -8.41
C ILE A 15 6.35 -0.75 -8.62
N SER A 16 7.04 -1.84 -8.92
CA SER A 16 6.40 -3.16 -9.03
C SER A 16 6.25 -3.78 -7.65
N LEU A 17 5.00 -4.01 -7.20
CA LEU A 17 4.74 -4.69 -5.93
C LEU A 17 4.78 -6.21 -6.14
N PRO A 18 5.53 -6.98 -5.33
CA PRO A 18 5.58 -8.43 -5.44
C PRO A 18 4.23 -9.09 -5.15
N LYS A 19 3.91 -10.16 -5.88
CA LYS A 19 2.64 -10.92 -5.71
C LYS A 19 2.49 -11.49 -4.29
N GLU A 20 3.60 -11.76 -3.62
CA GLU A 20 3.62 -12.28 -2.25
C GLU A 20 2.98 -11.31 -1.22
N LEU A 21 2.86 -10.01 -1.54
CA LEU A 21 2.19 -9.03 -0.68
C LEU A 21 0.66 -9.09 -0.71
N GLN A 22 0.06 -9.88 -1.62
CA GLN A 22 -1.39 -10.10 -1.71
C GLN A 22 -2.25 -8.82 -1.77
N ILE A 23 -1.71 -7.77 -2.40
CA ILE A 23 -2.40 -6.48 -2.57
C ILE A 23 -3.49 -6.62 -3.62
N LYS A 24 -4.70 -6.14 -3.31
CA LYS A 24 -5.84 -6.19 -4.22
C LYS A 24 -5.77 -5.07 -5.26
N GLU A 25 -6.36 -5.30 -6.42
CA GLU A 25 -6.57 -4.24 -7.41
C GLU A 25 -7.43 -3.11 -6.80
N ASN A 26 -7.16 -1.87 -7.21
CA ASN A 26 -7.82 -0.66 -6.70
C ASN A 26 -7.68 -0.41 -5.18
N GLN A 27 -6.68 -1.02 -4.53
CA GLN A 27 -6.35 -0.73 -3.14
C GLN A 27 -5.55 0.57 -3.03
N TYR A 28 -5.97 1.46 -2.14
CA TYR A 28 -5.30 2.74 -1.89
C TYR A 28 -4.37 2.65 -0.69
N PHE A 29 -3.29 3.43 -0.74
CA PHE A 29 -2.29 3.51 0.33
C PHE A 29 -1.99 4.97 0.67
N TYR A 30 -1.73 5.22 1.95
CA TYR A 30 -1.05 6.43 2.38
C TYR A 30 0.45 6.24 2.23
N CYS A 31 1.12 7.19 1.58
CA CYS A 31 2.57 7.22 1.47
C CYS A 31 3.15 8.13 2.55
N HIS A 32 4.02 7.59 3.40
CA HIS A 32 4.71 8.37 4.43
C HIS A 32 6.22 8.18 4.29
N GLN A 33 6.97 9.29 4.22
CA GLN A 33 8.42 9.26 4.17
C GLN A 33 8.99 9.47 5.57
N LYS A 34 9.78 8.51 6.05
CA LYS A 34 10.53 8.62 7.31
C LYS A 34 11.81 9.44 7.12
N GLU A 35 12.37 9.94 8.23
CA GLU A 35 13.61 10.74 8.25
C GLU A 35 14.81 10.00 7.62
N ASN A 36 14.82 8.67 7.70
CA ASN A 36 15.86 7.82 7.10
C ASN A 36 15.65 7.55 5.60
N GLY A 37 14.69 8.21 4.96
CA GLY A 37 14.38 8.07 3.54
C GLY A 37 13.53 6.85 3.18
N ILE A 38 13.09 6.06 4.16
CA ILE A 38 12.16 4.94 3.91
C ILE A 38 10.77 5.49 3.57
N ILE A 39 10.19 4.99 2.48
CA ILE A 39 8.80 5.25 2.12
C ILE A 39 7.95 4.08 2.61
N GLU A 40 6.99 4.36 3.49
CA GLU A 40 6.01 3.40 3.96
C GLU A 40 4.70 3.53 3.18
N LEU A 41 4.13 2.38 2.82
CA LEU A 41 2.82 2.26 2.20
C LEU A 41 1.86 1.68 3.23
N VAL A 42 0.98 2.52 3.77
CA VAL A 42 -0.01 2.11 4.77
C VAL A 42 -1.36 1.92 4.06
N PRO A 43 -1.95 0.71 4.06
CA PRO A 43 -3.20 0.47 3.35
C PRO A 43 -4.32 1.32 3.95
N LYS A 44 -5.06 2.02 3.09
CA LYS A 44 -6.27 2.73 3.48
C LYS A 44 -7.38 1.71 3.69
N ILE A 45 -7.73 1.49 4.95
CA ILE A 45 -8.83 0.62 5.35
C ILE A 45 -10.07 1.45 5.63
N ASP A 46 -11.21 1.03 5.08
CA ASP A 46 -12.50 1.65 5.41
C ASP A 46 -12.92 1.16 6.80
N ASN A 47 -12.70 2.02 7.77
CA ASN A 47 -13.15 1.91 9.15
C ASN A 47 -12.42 0.83 10.01
N PRO A 48 -11.26 1.17 10.62
CA PRO A 48 -10.46 0.24 11.44
C PRO A 48 -11.18 -0.27 12.70
N LEU A 49 -12.26 0.39 13.11
CA LEU A 49 -13.02 0.12 14.33
C LEU A 49 -14.41 -0.42 14.06
N LYS A 50 -14.68 -0.96 12.85
CA LYS A 50 -15.95 -1.62 12.56
C LYS A 50 -16.01 -2.93 13.37
N GLN A 51 -16.31 -2.80 14.66
CA GLN A 51 -16.75 -3.90 15.51
C GLN A 51 -17.87 -4.58 14.73
N THR A 52 -17.72 -5.88 14.50
CA THR A 52 -18.80 -6.74 14.08
C THR A 52 -19.96 -6.50 15.04
N SER A 53 -20.93 -5.71 14.61
CA SER A 53 -22.26 -5.63 15.19
C SER A 53 -22.99 -6.92 14.84
N ASP A 54 -22.44 -8.05 15.30
CA ASP A 54 -23.16 -9.31 15.40
C ASP A 54 -23.70 -9.37 16.82
N GLU A 55 -24.79 -8.64 17.06
CA GLU A 55 -25.66 -8.96 18.19
C GLU A 55 -27.13 -8.75 17.80
N LYS A 56 -27.74 -9.90 17.48
CA LYS A 56 -29.17 -10.28 17.45
C LYS A 56 -30.07 -9.77 16.32
#